data_AF-A0A9W9ZX84-F1
#
_entry.id   AF-A0A9W9ZX84-F1
#
_cell.length_a   1.000
_cell.length_b   1.000
_cell.length_c   1.000
_cell.angle_alpha   90.00
_cell.angle_beta   90.00
_cell.angle_gamma   90.00
#
_symmetry.space_group_name_H-M   'P 1'
#
loop_
_entity.id
_entity.type
_entity.pdbx_description
1 polymer ?
#
loop_
_entity_poly.entity_id
_entity_poly.type
_entity_poly.pdbx_seq_one_letter_code
_entity_poly.pdbx_strand_id
1 'polypeptide(L)'
;MMSPQATLCALILVVCGLSPLTDASEEIIHCQNLEYTGPIKEVIKMKPTKLAQATDEAAKISQGLATDMVSAGLGGIPFVGAALSSLFDQLVSAYGGGDLSIESVYNSLQTEIAQLRKYMDQSIEDVKIDYIRKVFGTREGGILSYAKHCQYTYKDHVDELGPCLENLRGMLTTQYHFFLPKGDTARSYEQTLPLFRMYGQLYVDTLLDQIAVAKKKAETDKSKESIAARQAEALIAKVKEFTEHTKKALKKIGIDTLSPHVMPAGNQACAQLPNGLWMCTCTIAIGPSKFDKVNTKGDPADNTKNWCVGITYESRETPNASCETSKKNYLRKYARGHSKAVEKYWMKQLGDTVNKWGETAKALQPMVAKHKRSLPLLERIQFEREVAADIAKEKRMMQKRETAA
;
A
#
# COMPACT_ATOMS: atom_id res chain seq x y z
N MET A 1 -26.50 18.33 41.26
CA MET A 1 -25.34 18.41 42.18
C MET A 1 -24.14 17.85 41.43
N MET A 2 -23.05 18.63 41.34
CA MET A 2 -21.82 18.25 40.63
C MET A 2 -21.25 16.95 41.19
N SER A 3 -20.64 16.10 40.36
CA SER A 3 -19.67 15.16 40.90
C SER A 3 -18.38 15.95 41.21
N PRO A 4 -17.76 15.78 42.40
CA PRO A 4 -16.51 16.44 42.75
C PRO A 4 -15.37 16.21 41.75
N GLN A 5 -15.48 15.17 40.92
CA GLN A 5 -14.51 14.80 39.89
C GLN A 5 -14.52 15.76 38.69
N ALA A 6 -15.67 16.28 38.28
CA ALA A 6 -15.79 17.16 37.10
C ALA A 6 -15.16 18.54 37.33
N THR A 7 -15.35 19.12 38.52
CA THR A 7 -14.71 20.39 38.93
C THR A 7 -13.19 20.25 39.02
N LEU A 8 -12.72 19.09 39.45
CA LEU A 8 -11.29 18.80 39.60
C LEU A 8 -10.62 18.62 38.24
N CYS A 9 -11.22 17.92 37.27
CA CYS A 9 -10.69 17.76 35.91
C CYS A 9 -10.51 19.11 35.19
N ALA A 10 -11.52 19.98 35.30
CA ALA A 10 -11.51 21.34 34.76
C ALA A 10 -10.35 22.18 35.31
N LEU A 11 -10.16 22.16 36.63
CA LEU A 11 -9.06 22.85 37.30
C LEU A 11 -7.70 22.20 36.99
N ILE A 12 -7.62 20.88 36.87
CA ILE A 12 -6.37 20.15 36.59
C ILE A 12 -5.88 20.40 35.15
N LEU A 13 -6.75 20.52 34.14
CA LEU A 13 -6.32 20.84 32.77
C LEU A 13 -5.67 22.22 32.67
N VAL A 14 -6.18 23.18 33.44
CA VAL A 14 -5.62 24.53 33.58
C VAL A 14 -4.34 24.53 34.42
N VAL A 15 -4.31 23.77 35.52
CA VAL A 15 -3.18 23.71 36.48
C VAL A 15 -2.01 22.84 35.98
N CYS A 16 -2.26 21.80 35.18
CA CYS A 16 -1.23 20.96 34.55
C CYS A 16 -0.66 21.56 33.25
N GLY A 17 -1.02 22.81 32.90
CA GLY A 17 -0.42 23.54 31.78
C GLY A 17 -0.82 23.05 30.40
N LEU A 18 -1.95 22.35 30.26
CA LEU A 18 -2.47 21.94 28.96
C LEU A 18 -3.17 23.09 28.23
N SER A 19 -3.77 24.04 28.96
CA SER A 19 -4.30 25.30 28.40
C SER A 19 -4.08 26.47 29.39
N PRO A 20 -3.50 27.61 28.95
CA PRO A 20 -3.40 28.80 29.79
C PRO A 20 -4.77 29.46 29.98
N LEU A 21 -5.00 30.02 31.18
CA LEU A 21 -6.24 30.73 31.56
C LEU A 21 -6.67 31.85 30.59
N THR A 22 -5.74 32.39 29.80
CA THR A 22 -6.01 33.42 28.79
C THR A 22 -6.78 32.91 27.58
N ASP A 23 -6.76 31.60 27.32
CA ASP A 23 -7.42 30.98 26.16
C ASP A 23 -8.81 30.45 26.52
N ALA A 24 -9.28 30.72 27.75
CA ALA A 24 -10.50 30.17 28.36
C ALA A 24 -11.83 30.62 27.72
N SER A 25 -11.77 31.29 26.58
CA SER A 25 -12.93 31.69 25.76
C SER A 25 -12.94 31.07 24.37
N GLU A 26 -11.90 30.32 23.99
CA GLU A 26 -11.79 29.70 22.66
C GLU A 26 -12.02 28.20 22.74
N GLU A 27 -12.63 27.62 21.71
CA GLU A 27 -12.65 26.15 21.57
C GLU A 27 -11.26 25.64 21.22
N ILE A 28 -10.67 24.86 22.12
CA ILE A 28 -9.32 24.34 21.99
C ILE A 28 -9.38 22.83 21.83
N ILE A 29 -8.43 22.29 21.09
CA ILE A 29 -8.22 20.86 21.01
C ILE A 29 -6.74 20.57 21.20
N HIS A 30 -6.45 19.75 22.20
CA HIS A 30 -5.11 19.30 22.54
C HIS A 30 -4.97 17.87 22.08
N CYS A 31 -4.16 17.69 21.04
CA CYS A 31 -3.94 16.39 20.44
C CYS A 31 -2.60 15.82 20.94
N GLN A 32 -2.66 14.75 21.72
CA GLN A 32 -1.47 14.04 22.16
C GLN A 32 -1.05 13.02 21.12
N ASN A 33 0.27 12.89 20.94
CA ASN A 33 0.88 11.97 19.96
C ASN A 33 0.54 12.23 18.48
N LEU A 34 -0.13 13.35 18.15
CA LEU A 34 -0.49 13.70 16.77
C LEU A 34 0.43 14.74 16.13
N GLU A 35 1.08 15.62 16.92
CA GLU A 35 1.87 16.72 16.33
C GLU A 35 3.39 16.66 16.47
N TYR A 36 4.02 16.20 17.56
CA TYR A 36 5.49 16.25 17.63
C TYR A 36 6.19 15.12 18.39
N THR A 37 5.48 14.06 18.79
CA THR A 37 6.04 12.98 19.62
C THR A 37 5.42 11.59 19.47
N GLY A 38 4.42 11.40 18.59
CA GLY A 38 3.80 10.08 18.41
C GLY A 38 4.23 9.30 17.15
N PRO A 39 3.57 8.17 16.86
CA PRO A 39 3.89 7.24 15.78
C PRO A 39 4.02 7.91 14.41
N ILE A 40 3.33 9.01 14.16
CA ILE A 40 3.38 9.74 12.88
C ILE A 40 4.71 10.47 12.70
N LYS A 41 5.35 10.97 13.76
CA LYS A 41 6.73 11.49 13.68
C LYS A 41 7.70 10.37 13.33
N GLU A 42 7.48 9.18 13.89
CA GLU A 42 8.24 7.98 13.52
C GLU A 42 7.99 7.62 12.07
N VAL A 43 6.76 7.67 11.57
CA VAL A 43 6.38 7.40 10.16
C VAL A 43 6.95 8.39 9.17
N ILE A 44 6.90 9.69 9.48
CA ILE A 44 7.46 10.75 8.64
C ILE A 44 8.99 10.57 8.54
N LYS A 45 9.63 10.18 9.64
CA LYS A 45 11.07 9.91 9.71
C LYS A 45 11.44 8.50 9.26
N MET A 46 10.49 7.58 9.17
CA MET A 46 10.71 6.22 8.74
C MET A 46 11.14 6.27 7.29
N LYS A 47 12.31 5.68 7.07
CA LYS A 47 12.77 5.38 5.73
C LYS A 47 11.90 4.25 5.18
N PRO A 48 11.70 4.20 3.85
CA PRO A 48 11.15 3.00 3.22
C PRO A 48 11.95 1.78 3.67
N THR A 49 11.30 0.62 3.75
CA THR A 49 12.03 -0.60 4.08
C THR A 49 13.05 -0.89 2.98
N LYS A 50 14.10 -1.66 3.29
CA LYS A 50 15.04 -2.12 2.25
C LYS A 50 14.33 -2.85 1.10
N LEU A 51 13.19 -3.49 1.37
CA LEU A 51 12.41 -4.24 0.39
C LEU A 51 11.65 -3.28 -0.52
N ALA A 52 11.03 -2.25 0.07
CA ALA A 52 10.42 -1.16 -0.69
C ALA A 52 11.46 -0.46 -1.57
N GLN A 53 12.66 -0.18 -1.05
CA GLN A 53 13.74 0.42 -1.83
C GLN A 53 14.20 -0.48 -2.99
N ALA A 54 14.46 -1.77 -2.73
CA ALA A 54 14.89 -2.71 -3.75
C ALA A 54 13.85 -2.88 -4.87
N THR A 55 12.56 -2.99 -4.51
CA THR A 55 11.48 -3.06 -5.49
C THR A 55 11.29 -1.76 -6.26
N ASP A 56 11.46 -0.62 -5.61
CA ASP A 56 11.36 0.69 -6.25
C ASP A 56 12.49 0.96 -7.25
N GLU A 57 13.73 0.53 -6.95
CA GLU A 57 14.85 0.58 -7.90
C GLU A 57 14.67 -0.43 -9.05
N ALA A 58 14.18 -1.64 -8.78
CA ALA A 58 13.83 -2.60 -9.82
C ALA A 58 12.76 -2.03 -10.78
N ALA A 59 11.70 -1.42 -10.23
CA ALA A 59 10.65 -0.77 -11.03
C ALA A 59 11.19 0.34 -11.95
N LYS A 60 12.19 1.10 -11.47
CA LYS A 60 12.85 2.15 -12.24
C LYS A 60 13.68 1.57 -13.39
N ILE A 61 14.37 0.46 -13.16
CA ILE A 61 15.09 -0.26 -14.22
C ILE A 61 14.09 -0.77 -15.25
N SER A 62 13.01 -1.42 -14.82
CA SER A 62 11.93 -1.93 -15.68
C SER A 62 11.28 -0.87 -16.56
N GLN A 63 11.13 0.36 -16.07
CA GLN A 63 10.71 1.51 -16.88
C GLN A 63 11.72 1.83 -18.00
N GLY A 64 13.02 1.83 -17.69
CA GLY A 64 14.08 2.01 -18.68
C GLY A 64 14.04 0.92 -19.75
N LEU A 65 13.94 -0.35 -19.33
CA LEU A 65 13.84 -1.50 -20.23
C LEU A 65 12.64 -1.38 -21.18
N ALA A 66 11.47 -0.97 -20.68
CA ALA A 66 10.29 -0.77 -21.52
C ALA A 66 10.50 0.34 -22.57
N THR A 67 11.21 1.41 -22.20
CA THR A 67 11.55 2.50 -23.12
C THR A 67 12.50 2.02 -24.22
N ASP A 68 13.53 1.25 -23.84
CA ASP A 68 14.50 0.67 -24.77
C ASP A 68 13.83 -0.28 -25.76
N MET A 69 12.90 -1.11 -25.29
CA MET A 69 12.09 -2.00 -26.14
C MET A 69 11.22 -1.25 -27.15
N VAL A 70 10.90 0.02 -26.96
CA VAL A 70 10.18 0.82 -27.96
C VAL A 70 11.13 1.53 -28.91
N SER A 71 12.34 1.83 -28.47
CA SER A 71 13.38 2.44 -29.31
C SER A 71 13.78 1.49 -30.45
N ALA A 72 13.90 2.03 -31.67
CA ALA A 72 14.19 1.26 -32.90
C ALA A 72 15.70 1.03 -33.14
N GLY A 73 16.54 1.20 -32.13
CA GLY A 73 17.99 1.02 -32.26
C GLY A 73 18.38 -0.45 -32.45
N LEU A 74 19.37 -0.71 -33.32
CA LEU A 74 19.92 -2.03 -33.69
C LEU A 74 20.63 -2.80 -32.53
N GLY A 75 20.36 -2.44 -31.27
CA GLY A 75 20.79 -3.14 -30.06
C GLY A 75 19.85 -2.87 -28.87
N GLY A 76 18.63 -2.38 -29.11
CA GLY A 76 17.71 -1.86 -28.08
C GLY A 76 16.78 -2.88 -27.43
N ILE A 77 16.88 -4.18 -27.76
CA ILE A 77 16.24 -5.21 -26.95
C ILE A 77 17.17 -5.44 -25.76
N PRO A 78 16.80 -5.04 -24.53
CA PRO A 78 17.61 -5.37 -23.38
C PRO A 78 17.82 -6.89 -23.30
N PHE A 79 18.91 -7.32 -22.66
CA PHE A 79 19.18 -8.72 -22.41
C PHE A 79 17.90 -9.44 -21.92
N VAL A 80 17.53 -10.55 -22.55
CA VAL A 80 16.29 -11.24 -22.23
C VAL A 80 16.36 -11.74 -20.79
N GLY A 81 15.35 -11.44 -19.97
CA GLY A 81 15.40 -11.70 -18.52
C GLY A 81 15.93 -10.52 -17.70
N ALA A 82 16.30 -9.38 -18.31
CA ALA A 82 16.86 -8.25 -17.59
C ALA A 82 15.92 -7.69 -16.51
N ALA A 83 14.60 -7.76 -16.69
CA ALA A 83 13.66 -7.23 -15.71
C ALA A 83 13.69 -8.07 -14.42
N LEU A 84 13.53 -9.40 -14.53
CA LEU A 84 13.63 -10.30 -13.38
C LEU A 84 15.03 -10.30 -12.76
N SER A 85 16.10 -10.23 -13.57
CA SER A 85 17.46 -10.08 -13.08
C SER A 85 17.60 -8.84 -12.21
N SER A 86 17.09 -7.68 -12.67
CA SER A 86 17.18 -6.45 -11.91
C SER A 86 16.50 -6.56 -10.54
N LEU A 87 15.34 -7.20 -10.46
CA LEU A 87 14.66 -7.45 -9.20
C LEU A 87 15.52 -8.31 -8.27
N PHE A 88 16.08 -9.42 -8.77
CA PHE A 88 16.92 -10.28 -7.95
C PHE A 88 18.22 -9.61 -7.52
N ASP A 89 18.86 -8.83 -8.38
CA ASP A 89 20.10 -8.10 -8.07
C ASP A 89 19.86 -7.03 -6.99
N GLN A 90 18.72 -6.33 -7.04
CA GLN A 90 18.34 -5.38 -5.99
C GLN A 90 18.03 -6.10 -4.67
N LEU A 91 17.39 -7.27 -4.72
CA LEU A 91 17.14 -8.09 -3.53
C LEU A 91 18.43 -8.65 -2.94
N VAL A 92 19.39 -9.07 -3.78
CA VAL A 92 20.75 -9.46 -3.35
C VAL A 92 21.42 -8.28 -2.65
N SER A 93 21.48 -7.13 -3.33
CA SER A 93 22.12 -5.92 -2.77
C SER A 93 21.53 -5.50 -1.43
N ALA A 94 20.22 -5.70 -1.24
CA ALA A 94 19.54 -5.39 0.01
C ALA A 94 19.76 -6.42 1.13
N TYR A 95 19.90 -7.72 0.80
CA TYR A 95 19.70 -8.84 1.74
C TYR A 95 20.68 -10.01 1.67
N GLY A 96 21.49 -10.11 0.62
CA GLY A 96 22.47 -11.17 0.42
C GLY A 96 23.85 -10.55 0.25
N GLY A 97 24.73 -10.72 1.23
CA GLY A 97 26.18 -10.49 1.01
C GLY A 97 26.78 -11.56 0.10
N GLY A 98 26.16 -11.85 -1.06
CA GLY A 98 26.39 -13.02 -1.92
C GLY A 98 25.09 -13.51 -2.58
N ASP A 99 24.92 -14.81 -2.79
CA ASP A 99 23.71 -15.39 -3.42
C ASP A 99 22.42 -15.09 -2.64
N LEU A 100 21.35 -14.71 -3.35
CA LEU A 100 20.06 -14.43 -2.72
C LEU A 100 19.48 -15.69 -2.07
N SER A 101 19.44 -15.70 -0.74
CA SER A 101 18.56 -16.61 0.00
C SER A 101 17.12 -16.10 -0.08
N ILE A 102 16.23 -16.87 -0.69
CA ILE A 102 14.80 -16.53 -0.75
C ILE A 102 14.19 -16.43 0.67
N GLU A 103 14.79 -17.11 1.65
CA GLU A 103 14.42 -17.01 3.06
C GLU A 103 14.76 -15.62 3.65
N SER A 104 15.82 -14.95 3.18
CA SER A 104 16.15 -13.59 3.66
C SER A 104 15.15 -12.55 3.14
N VAL A 105 14.64 -12.72 1.92
CA VAL A 105 13.54 -11.90 1.37
C VAL A 105 12.27 -12.11 2.20
N TYR A 106 11.93 -13.36 2.51
CA TYR A 106 10.77 -13.69 3.34
C TYR A 106 10.87 -13.11 4.76
N ASN A 107 12.00 -13.28 5.44
CA ASN A 107 12.23 -12.74 6.78
C ASN A 107 12.17 -11.20 6.80
N SER A 108 12.61 -10.56 5.72
CA SER A 108 12.50 -9.10 5.57
C SER A 108 11.06 -8.66 5.37
N LEU A 109 10.28 -9.41 4.60
CA LEU A 109 8.86 -9.19 4.41
C LEU A 109 8.09 -9.38 5.73
N GLN A 110 8.45 -10.39 6.52
CA GLN A 110 7.96 -10.56 7.89
C GLN A 110 8.36 -9.40 8.80
N THR A 111 9.59 -8.88 8.68
CA THR A 111 10.07 -7.75 9.48
C THR A 111 9.32 -6.48 9.14
N GLU A 112 9.08 -6.19 7.86
CA GLU A 112 8.25 -5.07 7.41
C GLU A 112 6.82 -5.19 7.93
N ILE A 113 6.23 -6.38 7.78
CA ILE A 113 4.92 -6.72 8.33
C ILE A 113 4.88 -6.54 9.87
N ALA A 114 5.94 -6.91 10.59
CA ALA A 114 6.04 -6.75 12.04
C ALA A 114 6.25 -5.29 12.48
N GLN A 115 6.98 -4.50 11.69
CA GLN A 115 7.10 -3.06 11.89
C GLN A 115 5.75 -2.38 11.68
N LEU A 116 5.00 -2.77 10.64
CA LEU A 116 3.63 -2.34 10.41
C LEU A 116 2.70 -2.76 11.56
N ARG A 117 2.79 -4.00 12.08
CA ARG A 117 2.06 -4.47 13.28
C ARG A 117 2.26 -3.54 14.47
N LYS A 118 3.52 -3.24 14.80
CA LYS A 118 3.89 -2.40 15.94
C LYS A 118 3.47 -0.93 15.75
N TYR A 119 3.53 -0.46 14.51
CA TYR A 119 3.15 0.90 14.15
C TYR A 119 1.64 1.11 14.23
N MET A 120 0.86 0.17 13.68
CA MET A 120 -0.59 0.30 13.56
C MET A 120 -1.34 -0.19 14.81
N ASP A 121 -0.62 -0.77 15.78
CA ASP A 121 -1.19 -1.43 16.97
C ASP A 121 -2.24 -2.50 16.59
N GLN A 122 -1.88 -3.30 15.60
CA GLN A 122 -2.78 -4.25 14.96
C GLN A 122 -2.18 -5.66 14.93
N SER A 123 -3.00 -6.68 15.22
CA SER A 123 -2.67 -8.06 14.90
C SER A 123 -2.89 -8.35 13.41
N ILE A 124 -2.00 -9.15 12.81
CA ILE A 124 -2.21 -9.71 11.47
C ILE A 124 -2.51 -11.18 11.67
N GLU A 125 -3.52 -11.71 10.99
CA GLU A 125 -3.83 -13.13 11.03
C GLU A 125 -2.60 -13.97 10.68
N ASP A 126 -2.13 -14.81 11.61
CA ASP A 126 -0.92 -15.63 11.43
C ASP A 126 -1.03 -16.60 10.24
N VAL A 127 -2.27 -16.94 9.85
CA VAL A 127 -2.59 -17.75 8.65
C VAL A 127 -2.02 -17.14 7.37
N LYS A 128 -1.93 -15.81 7.24
CA LYS A 128 -1.34 -15.18 6.06
C LYS A 128 0.18 -15.36 6.00
N ILE A 129 0.86 -15.36 7.13
CA ILE A 129 2.33 -15.46 7.21
C ILE A 129 2.81 -16.84 6.73
N ASP A 130 2.19 -17.90 7.25
CA ASP A 130 2.51 -19.27 6.84
C ASP A 130 2.21 -19.53 5.35
N TYR A 131 1.19 -18.87 4.80
CA TYR A 131 0.84 -19.00 3.38
C TYR A 131 1.79 -18.22 2.47
N ILE A 132 2.29 -17.05 2.88
CA ILE A 132 3.35 -16.34 2.16
C ILE A 132 4.60 -17.22 2.06
N ARG A 133 4.97 -17.93 3.13
CA ARG A 133 6.12 -18.84 3.12
C ARG A 133 5.95 -19.98 2.12
N LYS A 134 4.75 -20.54 2.02
CA LYS A 134 4.43 -21.69 1.16
C LYS A 134 4.22 -21.31 -0.31
N VAL A 135 3.47 -20.24 -0.60
CA VAL A 135 3.07 -19.87 -1.97
C VAL A 135 4.05 -18.89 -2.61
N PHE A 136 4.51 -17.90 -1.86
CA PHE A 136 5.44 -16.89 -2.36
C PHE A 136 6.91 -17.28 -2.13
N GLY A 137 7.20 -17.97 -1.02
CA GLY A 137 8.55 -18.31 -0.54
C GLY A 137 9.18 -19.61 -1.05
N THR A 138 9.82 -20.35 -0.12
CA THR A 138 10.90 -21.33 -0.37
C THR A 138 10.51 -22.80 -0.41
N ARG A 139 9.37 -23.20 0.17
CA ARG A 139 9.02 -24.63 0.26
C ARG A 139 8.33 -25.07 -1.04
N GLU A 140 8.81 -26.15 -1.65
CA GLU A 140 8.15 -26.88 -2.76
C GLU A 140 7.96 -26.10 -4.08
N GLY A 141 8.84 -25.15 -4.42
CA GLY A 141 8.76 -24.46 -5.72
C GLY A 141 7.79 -23.27 -5.75
N GLY A 142 7.73 -22.50 -4.66
CA GLY A 142 6.98 -21.25 -4.59
C GLY A 142 7.37 -20.23 -5.68
N ILE A 143 6.47 -19.26 -5.93
CA ILE A 143 6.54 -18.33 -7.07
C ILE A 143 7.90 -17.64 -7.20
N LEU A 144 8.47 -17.13 -6.09
CA LEU A 144 9.74 -16.39 -6.14
C LEU A 144 10.93 -17.31 -6.45
N SER A 145 10.89 -18.56 -5.96
CA SER A 145 11.91 -19.57 -6.27
C SER A 145 11.83 -20.01 -7.72
N TYR A 146 10.61 -20.15 -8.27
CA TYR A 146 10.38 -20.47 -9.67
C TYR A 146 10.83 -19.33 -10.60
N ALA A 147 10.53 -18.09 -10.25
CA ALA A 147 11.03 -16.92 -10.98
C ALA A 147 12.56 -16.85 -10.98
N LYS A 148 13.19 -17.14 -9.82
CA LYS A 148 14.64 -17.24 -9.70
C LYS A 148 15.20 -18.33 -10.62
N HIS A 149 14.54 -19.49 -10.68
CA HIS A 149 14.93 -20.58 -11.58
C HIS A 149 14.82 -20.18 -13.05
N CYS A 150 13.69 -19.61 -13.48
CA CYS A 150 13.53 -19.15 -14.85
C CYS A 150 14.67 -18.22 -15.27
N GLN A 151 14.98 -17.26 -14.40
CA GLN A 151 16.03 -16.29 -14.68
C GLN A 151 17.42 -16.92 -14.71
N TYR A 152 17.86 -17.58 -13.63
CA TYR A 152 19.25 -18.04 -13.57
C TYR A 152 19.55 -19.24 -14.46
N THR A 153 18.55 -20.07 -14.78
CA THR A 153 18.76 -21.25 -15.63
C THR A 153 18.63 -20.93 -17.11
N TYR A 154 17.70 -20.05 -17.51
CA TYR A 154 17.39 -19.85 -18.92
C TYR A 154 17.69 -18.44 -19.45
N LYS A 155 18.38 -17.57 -18.69
CA LYS A 155 18.73 -16.21 -19.13
C LYS A 155 19.38 -16.13 -20.52
N ASP A 156 20.24 -17.11 -20.85
CA ASP A 156 20.97 -17.16 -22.12
C ASP A 156 20.26 -18.05 -23.17
N HIS A 157 19.07 -18.55 -22.85
CA HIS A 157 18.33 -19.59 -23.55
C HIS A 157 16.90 -19.10 -23.86
N VAL A 158 16.77 -18.25 -24.88
CA VAL A 158 15.52 -17.54 -25.23
C VAL A 158 14.35 -18.49 -25.53
N ASP A 159 14.64 -19.67 -26.09
CA ASP A 159 13.61 -20.64 -26.44
C ASP A 159 13.00 -21.34 -25.24
N GLU A 160 13.79 -21.58 -24.21
CA GLU A 160 13.43 -22.20 -22.94
C GLU A 160 12.88 -21.18 -21.93
N LEU A 161 13.37 -19.93 -21.97
CA LEU A 161 12.93 -18.87 -21.09
C LEU A 161 11.48 -18.48 -21.33
N GLY A 162 11.05 -18.39 -22.60
CA GLY A 162 9.65 -18.05 -22.96
C GLY A 162 8.62 -18.95 -22.25
N PRO A 163 8.67 -20.28 -22.44
CA PRO A 163 7.81 -21.23 -21.73
C PRO A 163 7.92 -21.15 -20.20
N CYS A 164 9.12 -20.92 -19.66
CA CYS A 164 9.28 -20.76 -18.20
C CYS A 164 8.52 -19.52 -17.68
N LEU A 165 8.62 -18.39 -18.38
CA LEU A 165 7.89 -17.17 -18.03
C LEU A 165 6.37 -17.31 -18.19
N GLU A 166 5.90 -18.07 -19.18
CA GLU A 166 4.47 -18.39 -19.33
C GLU A 166 3.92 -19.17 -18.13
N ASN A 167 4.67 -20.17 -17.65
CA ASN A 167 4.32 -20.91 -16.44
C ASN A 167 4.34 -20.01 -15.20
N LEU A 168 5.36 -19.17 -15.06
CA LEU A 168 5.45 -18.20 -13.96
C LEU A 168 4.25 -17.25 -13.94
N ARG A 169 3.86 -16.70 -15.09
CA ARG A 169 2.66 -15.87 -15.23
C ARG A 169 1.39 -16.63 -14.88
N GLY A 170 1.29 -17.91 -15.25
CA GLY A 170 0.20 -18.79 -14.87
C GLY A 170 0.09 -18.97 -13.35
N MET A 171 1.22 -19.19 -12.67
CA MET A 171 1.29 -19.26 -11.20
C MET A 171 0.87 -17.94 -10.55
N LEU A 172 1.43 -16.81 -11.00
CA LEU A 172 1.08 -15.47 -10.50
C LEU A 172 -0.41 -15.15 -10.68
N THR A 173 -0.99 -15.57 -11.80
CA THR A 173 -2.41 -15.35 -12.08
C THR A 173 -3.30 -16.19 -11.18
N THR A 174 -2.95 -17.47 -10.99
CA THR A 174 -3.71 -18.41 -10.16
C THR A 174 -3.66 -18.07 -8.67
N GLN A 175 -2.59 -17.41 -8.23
CA GLN A 175 -2.36 -17.08 -6.83
C GLN A 175 -2.68 -15.60 -6.50
N TYR A 176 -3.22 -14.83 -7.46
CA TYR A 176 -3.45 -13.39 -7.31
C TYR A 176 -4.21 -13.01 -6.04
N HIS A 177 -5.27 -13.74 -5.72
CA HIS A 177 -6.15 -13.48 -4.57
C HIS A 177 -5.44 -13.50 -3.22
N PHE A 178 -4.33 -14.24 -3.11
CA PHE A 178 -3.54 -14.28 -1.88
C PHE A 178 -2.80 -12.97 -1.60
N PHE A 179 -2.53 -12.19 -2.64
CA PHE A 179 -1.88 -10.89 -2.55
C PHE A 179 -2.90 -9.74 -2.36
N LEU A 180 -4.20 -10.07 -2.37
CA LEU A 180 -5.29 -9.14 -2.14
C LEU A 180 -5.82 -9.24 -0.71
N PRO A 181 -6.46 -8.18 -0.19
CA PRO A 181 -7.13 -8.23 1.09
C PRO A 181 -8.37 -9.13 1.02
N LYS A 182 -8.57 -9.97 2.04
CA LYS A 182 -9.79 -10.81 2.22
C LYS A 182 -11.07 -10.01 2.51
N GLY A 183 -10.96 -8.69 2.73
CA GLY A 183 -12.06 -7.82 3.09
C GLY A 183 -11.76 -6.37 2.74
N ASP A 184 -12.78 -5.52 2.75
CA ASP A 184 -12.67 -4.14 2.27
C ASP A 184 -12.44 -3.13 3.41
N THR A 185 -11.56 -3.45 4.36
CA THR A 185 -11.20 -2.59 5.52
C THR A 185 -9.78 -2.06 5.39
N ALA A 186 -9.49 -0.88 5.95
CA ALA A 186 -8.14 -0.29 5.95
C ALA A 186 -7.09 -1.28 6.47
N ARG A 187 -7.34 -1.86 7.65
CA ARG A 187 -6.54 -2.94 8.24
C ARG A 187 -6.25 -4.07 7.25
N SER A 188 -7.25 -4.54 6.51
CA SER A 188 -7.03 -5.61 5.53
C SER A 188 -6.05 -5.19 4.43
N TYR A 189 -6.11 -3.94 3.96
CA TYR A 189 -5.18 -3.40 2.97
C TYR A 189 -3.77 -3.21 3.53
N GLU A 190 -3.62 -2.56 4.69
CA GLU A 190 -2.31 -2.26 5.28
C GLU A 190 -1.44 -3.52 5.44
N GLN A 191 -2.10 -4.65 5.75
CA GLN A 191 -1.46 -5.96 5.88
C GLN A 191 -1.01 -6.58 4.57
N THR A 192 -1.68 -6.28 3.46
CA THR A 192 -1.44 -6.91 2.16
C THR A 192 -0.66 -6.03 1.20
N LEU A 193 -0.59 -4.73 1.42
CA LEU A 193 0.08 -3.80 0.49
C LEU A 193 1.58 -4.13 0.27
N PRO A 194 2.39 -4.48 1.28
CA PRO A 194 3.78 -4.91 1.04
C PRO A 194 3.90 -6.18 0.17
N LEU A 195 2.96 -7.12 0.34
CA LEU A 195 2.87 -8.34 -0.47
C LEU A 195 2.43 -8.03 -1.89
N PHE A 196 1.43 -7.18 -2.02
CA PHE A 196 0.93 -6.70 -3.29
C PHE A 196 2.02 -5.97 -4.08
N ARG A 197 2.87 -5.16 -3.42
CA ARG A 197 4.06 -4.53 -4.03
C ARG A 197 4.97 -5.56 -4.67
N MET A 198 5.35 -6.58 -3.90
CA MET A 198 6.24 -7.65 -4.37
C MET A 198 5.63 -8.45 -5.51
N TYR A 199 4.36 -8.80 -5.37
CA TYR A 199 3.60 -9.49 -6.41
C TYR A 199 3.53 -8.67 -7.70
N GLY A 200 3.15 -7.39 -7.59
CA GLY A 200 2.97 -6.50 -8.73
C GLY A 200 4.29 -6.27 -9.47
N GLN A 201 5.39 -6.08 -8.73
CA GLN A 201 6.72 -5.94 -9.33
C GLN A 201 7.12 -7.21 -10.09
N LEU A 202 6.97 -8.38 -9.45
CA LEU A 202 7.29 -9.66 -10.07
C LEU A 202 6.43 -9.93 -11.32
N TYR A 203 5.16 -9.55 -11.29
CA TYR A 203 4.26 -9.68 -12.43
C TYR A 203 4.64 -8.75 -13.58
N VAL A 204 4.95 -7.47 -13.29
CA VAL A 204 5.40 -6.50 -14.29
C VAL A 204 6.69 -6.99 -14.94
N ASP A 205 7.67 -7.42 -14.15
CA ASP A 205 8.97 -7.90 -14.66
C ASP A 205 8.82 -9.16 -15.51
N THR A 206 7.99 -10.11 -15.06
CA THR A 206 7.69 -11.33 -15.84
C THR A 206 7.13 -10.98 -17.22
N LEU A 207 6.16 -10.05 -17.30
CA LEU A 207 5.57 -9.64 -18.57
C LEU A 207 6.54 -8.86 -19.44
N LEU A 208 7.39 -8.01 -18.86
CA LEU A 208 8.43 -7.31 -19.62
C LEU A 208 9.41 -8.30 -20.25
N ASP A 209 9.84 -9.33 -19.52
CA ASP A 209 10.71 -10.35 -20.08
C ASP A 209 9.99 -11.20 -21.14
N GLN A 210 8.68 -11.46 -21.01
CA GLN A 210 7.90 -12.09 -22.08
C GLN A 210 7.84 -11.22 -23.35
N ILE A 211 7.71 -9.90 -23.19
CA ILE A 211 7.77 -8.95 -24.32
C ILE A 211 9.17 -8.99 -24.95
N ALA A 212 10.24 -9.00 -24.15
CA ALA A 212 11.62 -9.09 -24.62
C ALA A 212 11.87 -10.38 -25.43
N VAL A 213 11.43 -11.54 -24.91
CA VAL A 213 11.50 -12.84 -25.59
C VAL A 213 10.77 -12.76 -26.94
N ALA A 214 9.53 -12.28 -26.95
CA ALA A 214 8.72 -12.21 -28.18
C ALA A 214 9.35 -11.26 -29.21
N LYS A 215 9.88 -10.12 -28.76
CA LYS A 215 10.63 -9.19 -29.61
C LYS A 215 11.91 -9.82 -30.18
N LYS A 216 12.65 -10.58 -29.37
CA LYS A 216 13.88 -11.24 -29.83
C LYS A 216 13.56 -12.30 -30.88
N LYS A 217 12.50 -13.09 -30.67
CA LYS A 217 12.01 -14.05 -31.67
C LYS A 217 11.43 -13.38 -32.92
N ALA A 218 10.97 -12.14 -32.82
CA ALA A 218 10.48 -11.38 -33.97
C ALA A 218 11.57 -10.99 -34.98
N GLU A 219 12.85 -10.99 -34.56
CA GLU A 219 13.98 -10.79 -35.47
C GLU A 219 14.07 -11.90 -36.54
N THR A 220 13.63 -13.11 -36.20
CA THR A 220 13.64 -14.28 -37.11
C THR A 220 12.25 -14.64 -37.63
N ASP A 221 11.19 -14.39 -36.85
CA ASP A 221 9.79 -14.65 -37.24
C ASP A 221 8.91 -13.43 -36.92
N LYS A 222 8.65 -12.59 -37.93
CA LYS A 222 7.84 -11.37 -37.78
C LYS A 222 6.44 -11.61 -37.22
N SER A 223 5.88 -12.82 -37.30
CA SER A 223 4.57 -13.12 -36.69
C SER A 223 4.58 -12.95 -35.16
N LYS A 224 5.77 -13.02 -34.53
CA LYS A 224 5.97 -12.83 -33.10
C LYS A 224 5.85 -11.37 -32.65
N GLU A 225 5.90 -10.39 -33.55
CA GLU A 225 5.63 -8.97 -33.22
C GLU A 225 4.22 -8.80 -32.65
N SER A 226 3.25 -9.54 -33.20
CA SER A 226 1.88 -9.55 -32.69
C SER A 226 1.80 -10.08 -31.26
N ILE A 227 2.60 -11.10 -30.92
CA ILE A 227 2.69 -11.62 -29.56
C ILE A 227 3.25 -10.55 -28.62
N ALA A 228 4.36 -9.90 -28.97
CA ALA A 228 4.95 -8.83 -28.16
C ALA A 228 3.95 -7.69 -27.90
N ALA A 229 3.22 -7.25 -28.94
CA ALA A 229 2.20 -6.21 -28.82
C ALA A 229 1.02 -6.62 -27.93
N ARG A 230 0.54 -7.87 -28.02
CA ARG A 230 -0.53 -8.39 -27.12
C ARG A 230 -0.05 -8.42 -25.67
N GLN A 231 1.18 -8.87 -25.42
CA GLN A 231 1.75 -8.89 -24.08
C GLN A 231 1.91 -7.48 -23.49
N ALA A 232 2.34 -6.52 -24.31
CA ALA A 232 2.40 -5.11 -23.92
C ALA A 232 1.00 -4.55 -23.58
N GLU A 233 -0.02 -4.86 -24.37
CA GLU A 233 -1.39 -4.40 -24.09
C GLU A 233 -1.97 -5.05 -22.82
N ALA A 234 -1.68 -6.34 -22.57
CA ALA A 234 -2.05 -7.02 -21.34
C ALA A 234 -1.36 -6.39 -20.11
N LEU A 235 -0.07 -6.07 -20.21
CA LEU A 235 0.67 -5.38 -19.14
C LEU A 235 0.07 -3.99 -18.85
N ILE A 236 -0.23 -3.20 -19.89
CA ILE A 236 -0.88 -1.89 -19.75
C ILE A 236 -2.21 -2.00 -19.02
N ALA A 237 -3.05 -2.96 -19.42
CA ALA A 237 -4.33 -3.21 -18.76
C ALA A 237 -4.13 -3.62 -17.29
N LYS A 238 -3.14 -4.47 -17.00
CA LYS A 238 -2.91 -4.94 -15.64
C LYS A 238 -2.36 -3.87 -14.70
N VAL A 239 -1.44 -3.04 -15.19
CA VAL A 239 -0.94 -1.88 -14.43
C VAL A 239 -2.06 -0.92 -14.07
N LYS A 240 -3.06 -0.73 -14.95
CA LYS A 240 -4.25 0.07 -14.64
C LYS A 240 -5.02 -0.54 -13.46
N GLU A 241 -5.26 -1.85 -13.46
CA GLU A 241 -5.91 -2.54 -12.34
C GLU A 241 -5.11 -2.41 -11.04
N PHE A 242 -3.78 -2.56 -11.09
CA PHE A 242 -2.93 -2.38 -9.91
C PHE A 242 -2.95 -0.95 -9.37
N THR A 243 -2.99 0.04 -10.27
CA THR A 243 -3.09 1.45 -9.90
C THR A 243 -4.43 1.75 -9.23
N GLU A 244 -5.54 1.22 -9.76
CA GLU A 244 -6.87 1.37 -9.18
C GLU A 244 -6.98 0.70 -7.81
N HIS A 245 -6.44 -0.52 -7.67
CA HIS A 245 -6.37 -1.22 -6.38
C HIS A 245 -5.60 -0.40 -5.34
N THR A 246 -4.43 0.10 -5.72
CA THR A 246 -3.59 0.93 -4.85
C THR A 246 -4.31 2.20 -4.43
N LYS A 247 -4.92 2.94 -5.37
CA LYS A 247 -5.70 4.14 -5.06
C LYS A 247 -6.85 3.86 -4.09
N LYS A 248 -7.58 2.76 -4.28
CA LYS A 248 -8.66 2.33 -3.38
C LYS A 248 -8.12 2.03 -1.99
N ALA A 249 -7.02 1.28 -1.90
CA ALA A 249 -6.35 0.92 -0.66
C ALA A 249 -5.91 2.17 0.12
N LEU A 250 -5.12 3.04 -0.52
CA LEU A 250 -4.59 4.26 0.10
C LEU A 250 -5.70 5.21 0.54
N LYS A 251 -6.77 5.35 -0.24
CA LYS A 251 -7.94 6.15 0.17
C LYS A 251 -8.58 5.60 1.44
N LYS A 252 -8.77 4.27 1.53
CA LYS A 252 -9.37 3.64 2.71
C LYS A 252 -8.50 3.77 3.94
N ILE A 253 -7.19 3.54 3.79
CA ILE A 253 -6.23 3.74 4.87
C ILE A 253 -6.26 5.18 5.34
N GLY A 254 -6.19 6.15 4.41
CA GLY A 254 -6.27 7.56 4.74
C GLY A 254 -7.55 7.94 5.49
N ILE A 255 -8.72 7.44 5.07
CA ILE A 255 -9.99 7.69 5.78
C ILE A 255 -9.92 7.10 7.20
N ASP A 256 -9.51 5.85 7.33
CA ASP A 256 -9.49 5.14 8.61
C ASP A 256 -8.52 5.82 9.58
N THR A 257 -7.26 6.02 9.21
CA THR A 257 -6.23 6.63 10.06
C THR A 257 -6.58 8.05 10.54
N LEU A 258 -7.45 8.76 9.81
CA LEU A 258 -7.86 10.12 10.15
C LEU A 258 -9.22 10.20 10.84
N SER A 259 -9.97 9.11 10.96
CA SER A 259 -11.33 9.14 11.49
C SER A 259 -11.31 9.39 13.00
N PRO A 260 -11.98 10.44 13.51
CA PRO A 260 -12.11 10.66 14.94
C PRO A 260 -13.36 9.96 15.50
N HIS A 261 -13.26 9.36 16.67
CA HIS A 261 -14.37 8.71 17.37
C HIS A 261 -14.31 8.99 18.87
N VAL A 262 -15.48 9.10 19.50
CA VAL A 262 -15.59 9.37 20.94
C VAL A 262 -15.22 8.11 21.70
N MET A 263 -14.23 8.20 22.59
CA MET A 263 -13.77 7.08 23.40
C MET A 263 -13.36 7.54 24.81
N PRO A 264 -13.82 6.89 25.89
CA PRO A 264 -14.89 5.90 25.90
C PRO A 264 -16.23 6.51 25.46
N ALA A 265 -17.21 5.67 25.12
CA ALA A 265 -18.53 6.16 24.71
C ALA A 265 -19.18 7.00 25.82
N GLY A 266 -19.72 8.17 25.46
CA GLY A 266 -20.39 9.06 26.42
C GLY A 266 -19.46 9.74 27.42
N ASN A 267 -18.17 9.90 27.10
CA ASN A 267 -17.17 10.52 27.98
C ASN A 267 -17.21 12.05 28.06
N GLN A 268 -18.30 12.68 27.64
CA GLN A 268 -18.46 14.12 27.80
C GLN A 268 -18.53 14.46 29.29
N ALA A 269 -17.70 15.39 29.73
CA ALA A 269 -17.75 15.93 31.08
C ALA A 269 -17.88 17.45 31.01
N CYS A 270 -18.89 18.01 31.66
CA CYS A 270 -19.14 19.44 31.69
C CYS A 270 -19.11 19.98 33.12
N ALA A 271 -18.55 21.17 33.28
CA ALA A 271 -18.52 21.92 34.53
C ALA A 271 -18.99 23.35 34.30
N GLN A 272 -19.91 23.83 35.13
CA GLN A 272 -20.35 25.21 35.09
C GLN A 272 -19.27 26.13 35.67
N LEU A 273 -18.93 27.18 34.93
CA LEU A 273 -17.99 28.21 35.32
C LEU A 273 -18.70 29.35 36.09
N PRO A 274 -17.97 30.14 36.90
CA PRO A 274 -18.54 31.24 37.68
C PRO A 274 -19.26 32.31 36.84
N ASN A 275 -18.94 32.43 35.55
CA ASN A 275 -19.56 33.36 34.61
C ASN A 275 -20.84 32.82 33.95
N GLY A 276 -21.34 31.65 34.36
CA GLY A 276 -22.56 31.03 33.85
C GLY A 276 -22.38 30.19 32.58
N LEU A 277 -21.20 30.18 31.96
CA LEU A 277 -20.87 29.27 30.86
C LEU A 277 -20.57 27.86 31.39
N TRP A 278 -20.69 26.87 30.52
CA TRP A 278 -20.29 25.50 30.75
C TRP A 278 -19.00 25.23 30.01
N MET A 279 -17.97 24.77 30.71
CA MET A 279 -16.78 24.21 30.08
C MET A 279 -16.97 22.70 29.96
N CYS A 280 -16.95 22.20 28.74
CA CYS A 280 -17.13 20.79 28.43
C CYS A 280 -15.87 20.22 27.81
N THR A 281 -15.49 19.03 28.25
CA THR A 281 -14.36 18.27 27.72
C THR A 281 -14.85 17.01 27.06
N CYS A 282 -14.24 16.64 25.93
CA CYS A 282 -14.46 15.35 25.29
C CYS A 282 -13.15 14.76 24.82
N THR A 283 -12.93 13.47 25.11
CA THR A 283 -11.78 12.74 24.59
C THR A 283 -12.18 12.00 23.32
N ILE A 284 -11.44 12.22 22.25
CA ILE A 284 -11.60 11.51 20.98
C ILE A 284 -10.36 10.65 20.71
N ALA A 285 -10.58 9.41 20.33
CA ALA A 285 -9.57 8.58 19.72
C ALA A 285 -9.47 8.93 18.23
N ILE A 286 -8.27 8.79 17.66
CA ILE A 286 -8.03 9.02 16.23
C ILE A 286 -7.60 7.71 15.58
N GLY A 287 -8.26 7.37 14.48
CA GLY A 287 -7.90 6.22 13.65
C GLY A 287 -8.27 4.88 14.27
N PRO A 288 -7.38 3.87 14.27
CA PRO A 288 -7.69 2.56 14.83
C PRO A 288 -7.67 2.51 16.36
N SER A 289 -7.26 3.60 17.02
CA SER A 289 -7.03 3.69 18.46
C SER A 289 -8.29 3.41 19.29
N LYS A 290 -8.17 2.64 20.38
CA LYS A 290 -9.29 2.30 21.26
C LYS A 290 -8.85 2.26 22.71
N PHE A 291 -9.66 2.81 23.60
CA PHE A 291 -9.47 2.76 25.04
C PHE A 291 -10.81 2.86 25.76
N ASP A 292 -10.94 2.12 26.86
CA ASP A 292 -12.19 2.01 27.62
C ASP A 292 -12.20 2.89 28.87
N LYS A 293 -11.05 3.43 29.27
CA LYS A 293 -10.88 4.26 30.46
C LYS A 293 -9.99 5.45 30.17
N VAL A 294 -10.39 6.60 30.72
CA VAL A 294 -9.55 7.79 30.80
C VAL A 294 -9.25 8.12 32.25
N ASN A 295 -8.08 8.66 32.52
CA ASN A 295 -7.71 9.19 33.82
C ASN A 295 -8.37 10.57 34.05
N THR A 296 -8.11 11.18 35.20
CA THR A 296 -8.64 12.51 35.57
C THR A 296 -8.12 13.66 34.71
N LYS A 297 -7.16 13.42 33.81
CA LYS A 297 -6.66 14.39 32.83
C LYS A 297 -7.25 14.18 31.44
N GLY A 298 -8.08 13.14 31.25
CA GLY A 298 -8.59 12.73 29.95
C GLY A 298 -7.63 11.83 29.16
N ASP A 299 -6.49 11.44 29.73
CA ASP A 299 -5.56 10.53 29.06
C ASP A 299 -6.09 9.09 29.14
N PRO A 300 -5.97 8.29 28.07
CA PRO A 300 -6.21 6.85 28.13
C PRO A 300 -5.41 6.19 29.25
N ALA A 301 -6.02 5.25 29.97
CA ALA A 301 -5.36 4.51 31.05
C ALA A 301 -4.41 3.41 30.55
N ASP A 302 -4.41 3.16 29.24
CA ASP A 302 -3.58 2.18 28.53
C ASP A 302 -2.54 2.87 27.62
N ASN A 303 -1.76 2.09 26.89
CA ASN A 303 -0.72 2.61 25.97
C ASN A 303 -1.29 3.16 24.65
N THR A 304 -2.57 3.57 24.61
CA THR A 304 -3.20 4.01 23.36
C THR A 304 -2.46 5.18 22.73
N LYS A 305 -2.14 5.01 21.46
CA LYS A 305 -1.44 5.98 20.65
C LYS A 305 -2.47 6.79 19.86
N ASN A 306 -2.34 8.13 19.82
CA ASN A 306 -3.19 9.06 19.07
C ASN A 306 -4.61 9.25 19.63
N TRP A 307 -4.75 10.34 20.38
CA TRP A 307 -6.02 10.82 20.90
C TRP A 307 -5.96 12.34 21.04
N CYS A 308 -7.11 12.99 21.10
CA CYS A 308 -7.20 14.40 21.44
C CYS A 308 -8.21 14.61 22.56
N VAL A 309 -7.94 15.60 23.42
CA VAL A 309 -8.92 16.17 24.32
C VAL A 309 -9.37 17.49 23.70
N GLY A 310 -10.65 17.58 23.37
CA GLY A 310 -11.28 18.83 23.00
C GLY A 310 -11.91 19.50 24.22
N ILE A 311 -11.78 20.81 24.29
CA ILE A 311 -12.35 21.69 25.31
C ILE A 311 -13.26 22.68 24.57
N THR A 312 -14.53 22.71 24.95
CA THR A 312 -15.53 23.62 24.39
C THR A 312 -16.21 24.42 25.49
N TYR A 313 -16.72 25.59 25.13
CA TYR A 313 -17.46 26.47 26.01
C TYR A 313 -18.88 26.61 25.47
N GLU A 314 -19.89 26.27 26.27
CA GLU A 314 -21.30 26.27 25.86
C GLU A 314 -22.15 27.09 26.85
N SER A 315 -23.23 27.71 26.36
CA SER A 315 -24.15 28.49 27.21
C SER A 315 -25.09 27.62 28.05
N ARG A 316 -25.18 26.32 27.74
CA ARG A 316 -25.96 25.31 28.46
C ARG A 316 -25.34 23.94 28.22
N GLU A 317 -25.53 23.01 29.14
CA GLU A 317 -25.12 21.63 28.93
C GLU A 317 -25.92 21.00 27.79
N THR A 318 -25.26 20.72 26.67
CA THR A 318 -25.86 19.99 25.54
C THR A 318 -25.17 18.64 25.39
N PRO A 319 -25.90 17.51 25.56
CA PRO A 319 -25.31 16.19 25.42
C PRO A 319 -24.66 15.99 24.04
N ASN A 320 -23.45 15.46 24.02
CA ASN A 320 -22.60 15.18 22.85
C ASN A 320 -22.14 16.39 22.01
N ALA A 321 -22.58 17.61 22.30
CA ALA A 321 -22.22 18.79 21.51
C ALA A 321 -20.71 19.10 21.58
N SER A 322 -20.11 18.95 22.76
CA SER A 322 -18.66 19.14 22.93
C SER A 322 -17.87 18.09 22.15
N CYS A 323 -18.34 16.85 22.11
CA CYS A 323 -17.71 15.76 21.36
C CYS A 323 -17.78 15.96 19.84
N GLU A 324 -18.93 16.36 19.31
CA GLU A 324 -19.07 16.65 17.87
C GLU A 324 -18.25 17.87 17.45
N THR A 325 -18.23 18.90 18.29
CA THR A 325 -17.41 20.09 18.08
C THR A 325 -15.92 19.75 18.13
N SER A 326 -15.50 18.90 19.07
CA SER A 326 -14.12 18.40 19.18
C SER A 326 -13.70 17.63 17.93
N LYS A 327 -14.53 16.72 17.41
CA LYS A 327 -14.29 16.03 16.13
C LYS A 327 -14.11 17.03 14.98
N LYS A 328 -15.00 18.01 14.87
CA LYS A 328 -14.94 19.03 13.82
C LYS A 328 -13.67 19.87 13.90
N ASN A 329 -13.27 20.27 15.11
CA ASN A 329 -12.06 21.05 15.34
C ASN A 329 -10.80 20.24 15.05
N TYR A 330 -10.76 18.95 15.39
CA TYR A 330 -9.71 18.04 14.96
C TYR A 330 -9.57 18.00 13.43
N LEU A 331 -10.69 17.77 12.73
CA LEU A 331 -10.71 17.68 11.27
C LEU A 331 -10.22 18.98 10.62
N ARG A 332 -10.57 20.13 11.20
CA ARG A 332 -10.16 21.44 10.69
C ARG A 332 -8.69 21.76 10.97
N LYS A 333 -8.19 21.48 12.17
CA LYS A 333 -6.86 21.90 12.63
C LYS A 333 -5.76 20.89 12.29
N TYR A 334 -6.00 19.60 12.49
CA TYR A 334 -4.94 18.57 12.48
C TYR A 334 -5.03 17.56 11.35
N ALA A 335 -6.25 17.18 10.92
CA ALA A 335 -6.42 16.07 9.98
C ALA A 335 -5.69 16.29 8.65
N ARG A 336 -5.56 17.53 8.16
CA ARG A 336 -4.82 17.83 6.92
C ARG A 336 -3.32 17.54 7.04
N GLY A 337 -2.70 17.95 8.14
CA GLY A 337 -1.28 17.70 8.39
C GLY A 337 -1.00 16.20 8.55
N HIS A 338 -1.85 15.53 9.32
CA HIS A 338 -1.81 14.09 9.51
C HIS A 338 -2.02 13.33 8.19
N SER A 339 -2.98 13.75 7.35
CA SER A 339 -3.25 13.14 6.04
C SER A 339 -2.02 13.15 5.14
N LYS A 340 -1.33 14.29 5.03
CA LYS A 340 -0.11 14.42 4.22
C LYS A 340 1.01 13.51 4.70
N ALA A 341 1.11 13.29 6.01
CA ALA A 341 2.13 12.41 6.59
C ALA A 341 1.89 10.94 6.23
N VAL A 342 0.65 10.47 6.40
CA VAL A 342 0.22 9.11 6.04
C VAL A 342 0.38 8.86 4.54
N GLU A 343 -0.05 9.82 3.72
CA GLU A 343 0.13 9.78 2.27
C GLU A 343 1.62 9.66 1.89
N LYS A 344 2.48 10.51 2.45
CA LYS A 344 3.93 10.49 2.16
C LYS A 344 4.59 9.17 2.52
N TYR A 345 4.17 8.52 3.60
CA TYR A 345 4.69 7.20 3.96
C TYR A 345 4.26 6.14 2.96
N TRP A 346 2.96 6.04 2.66
CA TRP A 346 2.45 5.04 1.73
C TRP A 346 2.92 5.26 0.30
N MET A 347 3.16 6.51 -0.11
CA MET A 347 3.83 6.81 -1.37
C MET A 347 5.22 6.17 -1.42
N LYS A 348 6.06 6.37 -0.40
CA LYS A 348 7.40 5.75 -0.35
C LYS A 348 7.38 4.23 -0.22
N GLN A 349 6.37 3.68 0.45
CA GLN A 349 6.28 2.23 0.65
C GLN A 349 5.74 1.49 -0.56
N LEU A 350 4.92 2.11 -1.41
CA LEU A 350 4.23 1.45 -2.53
C LEU A 350 3.96 2.39 -3.70
N GLY A 351 3.50 3.61 -3.43
CA GLY A 351 3.05 4.53 -4.47
C GLY A 351 4.13 4.87 -5.51
N ASP A 352 5.39 5.03 -5.11
CA ASP A 352 6.50 5.33 -6.03
C ASP A 352 6.74 4.17 -7.01
N THR A 353 6.69 2.93 -6.51
CA THR A 353 6.78 1.71 -7.33
C THR A 353 5.60 1.61 -8.30
N VAL A 354 4.37 1.86 -7.82
CA VAL A 354 3.15 1.82 -8.67
C VAL A 354 3.17 2.92 -9.73
N ASN A 355 3.68 4.11 -9.40
CA ASN A 355 3.86 5.20 -10.36
C ASN A 355 4.81 4.77 -11.48
N LYS A 356 5.94 4.12 -11.15
CA LYS A 356 6.87 3.57 -12.14
C LYS A 356 6.23 2.49 -12.99
N TRP A 357 5.39 1.61 -12.44
CA TRP A 357 4.60 0.69 -13.27
C TRP A 357 3.72 1.43 -14.27
N GLY A 358 3.07 2.52 -13.83
CA GLY A 358 2.29 3.41 -14.69
C GLY A 358 3.12 4.04 -15.80
N GLU A 359 4.36 4.42 -15.52
CA GLU A 359 5.31 4.96 -16.50
C GLU A 359 5.79 3.88 -17.47
N THR A 360 6.09 2.67 -17.00
CA THR A 360 6.38 1.48 -17.82
C THR A 360 5.22 1.21 -18.80
N ALA A 361 3.98 1.20 -18.31
CA ALA A 361 2.81 1.02 -19.15
C ALA A 361 2.68 2.12 -20.22
N LYS A 362 2.91 3.40 -19.85
CA LYS A 362 2.92 4.51 -20.82
C LYS A 362 4.02 4.33 -21.87
N ALA A 363 5.22 3.91 -21.46
CA ALA A 363 6.34 3.68 -22.36
C ALA A 363 6.04 2.61 -23.41
N LEU A 364 5.22 1.61 -23.09
CA LEU A 364 4.82 0.53 -24.02
C LEU A 364 3.68 0.91 -24.98
N GLN A 365 2.91 1.97 -24.70
CA GLN A 365 1.79 2.38 -25.55
C GLN A 365 2.15 2.58 -27.04
N PRO A 366 3.29 3.20 -27.40
CA PRO A 366 3.68 3.38 -28.79
C PRO A 366 3.91 2.05 -29.51
N MET A 367 4.40 1.00 -28.83
CA MET A 367 4.58 -0.33 -29.41
C MET A 367 3.24 -0.92 -29.87
N VAL A 368 2.24 -0.89 -28.98
CA VAL A 368 0.88 -1.39 -29.28
C VAL A 368 0.24 -0.56 -30.39
N ALA A 369 0.35 0.77 -30.32
CA ALA A 369 -0.21 1.67 -31.32
C ALA A 369 0.44 1.47 -32.70
N LYS A 370 1.76 1.28 -32.77
CA LYS A 370 2.48 1.00 -34.01
C LYS A 370 1.99 -0.31 -34.64
N HIS A 371 1.90 -1.39 -33.84
CA HIS A 371 1.40 -2.68 -34.32
C HIS A 371 -0.04 -2.58 -34.85
N LYS A 372 -0.95 -1.96 -34.11
CA LYS A 372 -2.35 -1.78 -34.55
C LYS A 372 -2.47 -0.98 -35.86
N ARG A 373 -1.54 -0.05 -36.13
CA ARG A 373 -1.52 0.73 -37.37
C ARG A 373 -0.96 -0.05 -38.57
N SER A 374 -0.09 -1.04 -38.34
CA SER A 374 0.44 -1.89 -39.41
C SER A 374 -0.51 -3.01 -39.83
N LEU A 375 -1.54 -3.31 -39.03
CA LEU A 375 -2.52 -4.36 -39.34
C LEU A 375 -3.67 -3.84 -40.23
N PRO A 376 -4.11 -4.61 -41.24
CA PRO A 376 -5.40 -4.44 -41.90
C PRO A 376 -6.57 -4.47 -40.91
N LEU A 377 -7.72 -3.89 -41.28
CA LEU A 377 -8.89 -3.74 -40.39
C LEU A 377 -9.35 -5.08 -39.76
N LEU A 378 -9.45 -6.15 -40.55
CA LEU A 378 -9.89 -7.46 -40.07
C LEU A 378 -8.90 -8.07 -39.08
N GLU A 379 -7.59 -7.96 -39.36
CA GLU A 379 -6.53 -8.45 -38.46
C GLU A 379 -6.45 -7.63 -37.18
N ARG A 380 -6.71 -6.32 -37.25
CA ARG A 380 -6.81 -5.47 -36.06
C ARG A 380 -7.98 -5.88 -35.17
N ILE A 381 -9.15 -6.17 -35.75
CA ILE A 381 -10.32 -6.68 -35.00
C ILE A 381 -9.98 -8.03 -34.34
N GLN A 382 -9.31 -8.93 -35.07
CA GLN A 382 -8.87 -10.21 -34.51
C GLN A 382 -7.87 -10.00 -33.35
N PHE A 383 -6.87 -9.16 -33.53
CA PHE A 383 -5.91 -8.81 -32.50
C PHE A 383 -6.60 -8.28 -31.23
N GLU A 384 -7.54 -7.33 -31.37
CA GLU A 384 -8.29 -6.78 -30.23
C GLU A 384 -9.15 -7.85 -29.52
N ARG A 385 -9.73 -8.81 -30.27
CA ARG A 385 -10.45 -9.95 -29.70
C ARG A 385 -9.54 -10.90 -28.93
N GLU A 386 -8.34 -11.17 -29.45
CA GLU A 386 -7.36 -12.03 -28.79
C GLU A 386 -6.85 -11.41 -27.50
N VAL A 387 -6.52 -10.11 -27.49
CA VAL A 387 -6.16 -9.37 -26.27
C VAL A 387 -7.29 -9.45 -25.25
N ALA A 388 -8.53 -9.22 -25.67
CA ALA A 388 -9.69 -9.31 -24.78
C ALA A 388 -9.87 -10.73 -24.22
N ALA A 389 -9.64 -11.76 -25.03
CA ALA A 389 -9.72 -13.16 -24.61
C ALA A 389 -8.63 -13.50 -23.59
N ASP A 390 -7.40 -13.04 -23.80
CA ASP A 390 -6.28 -13.24 -22.88
C ASP A 390 -6.55 -12.57 -21.52
N ILE A 391 -6.98 -11.31 -21.51
CA ILE A 391 -7.37 -10.58 -20.29
C ILE A 391 -8.55 -11.28 -19.59
N ALA A 392 -9.56 -11.73 -20.34
CA ALA A 392 -10.71 -12.43 -19.76
C ALA A 392 -10.32 -13.78 -19.17
N LYS A 393 -9.41 -14.51 -19.82
CA LYS A 393 -8.86 -15.78 -19.31
C LYS A 393 -8.14 -15.57 -17.98
N GLU A 394 -7.29 -14.55 -17.90
CA GLU A 394 -6.62 -14.21 -16.64
C GLU A 394 -7.60 -13.86 -15.53
N LYS A 395 -8.60 -13.01 -15.82
CA LYS A 395 -9.64 -12.66 -14.84
C LYS A 395 -10.39 -13.88 -14.33
N ARG A 396 -10.74 -14.82 -15.21
CA ARG A 396 -11.41 -16.08 -14.82
C ARG A 396 -10.50 -16.95 -13.95
N MET A 397 -9.21 -17.05 -14.26
CA MET A 397 -8.24 -17.81 -13.48
C MET A 397 -8.02 -17.21 -12.10
N MET A 398 -8.05 -15.88 -12.00
CA MET A 398 -8.06 -15.19 -10.72
C MET A 398 -9.33 -15.60 -9.96
N GLN A 399 -10.53 -15.31 -10.48
CA GLN A 399 -11.82 -15.54 -9.80
C GLN A 399 -12.09 -16.99 -9.35
N LYS A 400 -11.67 -18.02 -10.10
CA LYS A 400 -12.02 -19.44 -9.85
C LYS A 400 -11.59 -20.01 -8.49
N ARG A 401 -10.74 -19.33 -7.71
CA ARG A 401 -10.34 -19.78 -6.36
C ARG A 401 -10.99 -19.02 -5.21
N GLU A 402 -11.72 -17.94 -5.47
CA GLU A 402 -12.52 -17.25 -4.43
C GLU A 402 -13.72 -18.10 -3.98
N THR A 403 -14.21 -19.01 -4.82
CA THR A 403 -15.37 -19.88 -4.54
C THR A 403 -15.02 -21.28 -4.04
N ALA A 404 -13.73 -21.62 -3.95
CA ALA A 404 -13.24 -22.95 -3.55
C ALA A 404 -12.55 -22.95 -2.18
N ALA A 405 -12.51 -21.81 -1.49
CA ALA A 405 -12.03 -21.62 -0.12
C ALA A 405 -13.18 -21.04 0.72
#